data_AF-M4S4R7-F1
#
_entry.id   AF-M4S4R7-F1
#
_cell.length_a   1.000
_cell.length_b   1.000
_cell.length_c   1.000
_cell.angle_alpha   90.00
_cell.angle_beta   90.00
_cell.angle_gamma   90.00
#
_symmetry.space_group_name_H-M   'P 1'
#
loop_
_entity.id
_entity.type
_entity.pdbx_description
1 polymer ?
#
loop_
_entity_poly.entity_id
_entity_poly.type
_entity_poly.pdbx_seq_one_letter_code
_entity_poly.pdbx_strand_id
1 'polypeptide(L)'
;MPGRCGRAWLALSAHLDAARVAPRAYLTASWWWLRGKRLRARSQFAPLLGVSSKAYQLWILKQIGGEDRSARHASPPIVALVDIGVGRIGLNETLLSLTAAGVPAHLVDSGNVSALAETVRQIDWQEKPWLMPIMAGDIVAPAAVQAYRAAIIGSETRIIYADDDLVDGRGRRIAPHFKPSWNSELFRHFDYMTGACIARAQPEDLEGLSGEDWAGRLVASLAARTVPLHLPQVLHHRRRRPRPRIPATFHTPGGGLPPVSVIIPTRNRHDLLHTCLAGLENTDYPDLEIIIVDNDSDDPATLAYLSGLDPVRYRVLRHPGPFNFSAMNNRAASEARGQLLCLLNNDIEVVTPGWLKAMAAQALREDVGAVGAQLLYPDGRIQHAGVVLGVGGAAAHAHRLLRPNEEGYFHRHALPQFTSAVTAACLVVMRPRFLAVGGLDEGRFAVAFNDVDLCMRLNRRGWQSLYEPRAMLIHHESVSRGFDRDPIGAARLARELAALQELWGTGERVDPFHHPELSRFSERFVVRL
;
A
#
# COMPACT_ATOMS: atom_id res chain seq x y z
N MET A 1 -5.09 10.33 -34.51
CA MET A 1 -5.93 9.49 -33.61
C MET A 1 -5.90 8.05 -34.12
N PRO A 2 -5.70 7.01 -33.28
CA PRO A 2 -5.82 5.65 -33.77
C PRO A 2 -7.31 5.36 -34.00
N GLY A 3 -7.72 5.14 -35.26
CA GLY A 3 -9.09 4.72 -35.60
C GLY A 3 -9.46 3.36 -34.99
N ARG A 4 -10.67 2.84 -35.28
CA ARG A 4 -11.12 1.52 -34.80
C ARG A 4 -10.07 0.41 -35.02
N CYS A 5 -9.32 0.46 -36.13
CA CYS A 5 -8.20 -0.44 -36.41
C CYS A 5 -7.05 -0.36 -35.39
N GLY A 6 -6.73 0.83 -34.88
CA GLY A 6 -5.67 1.02 -33.87
C GLY A 6 -6.04 0.43 -32.50
N ARG A 7 -7.31 0.54 -32.09
CA ARG A 7 -7.83 -0.10 -30.87
C ARG A 7 -7.73 -1.63 -30.97
N ALA A 8 -8.16 -2.20 -32.09
CA ALA A 8 -8.11 -3.64 -32.32
C ALA A 8 -6.67 -4.18 -32.32
N TRP A 9 -5.74 -3.47 -32.96
CA TRP A 9 -4.32 -3.84 -32.99
C TRP A 9 -3.66 -3.79 -31.62
N LEU A 10 -3.94 -2.77 -30.80
CA LEU A 10 -3.42 -2.68 -29.43
C LEU A 10 -3.97 -3.80 -28.55
N ALA A 11 -5.25 -4.12 -28.69
CA ALA A 11 -5.88 -5.21 -27.94
C ALA A 11 -5.25 -6.55 -28.32
N LEU A 12 -5.11 -6.83 -29.62
CA LEU A 12 -4.43 -8.03 -30.11
C LEU A 12 -2.99 -8.11 -29.59
N SER A 13 -2.26 -7.00 -29.61
CA SER A 13 -0.89 -6.93 -29.13
C SER A 13 -0.78 -7.23 -27.64
N ALA A 14 -1.69 -6.71 -26.80
CA ALA A 14 -1.73 -7.02 -25.37
C ALA A 14 -2.00 -8.51 -25.10
N HIS A 15 -2.88 -9.14 -25.90
CA HIS A 15 -3.15 -10.58 -25.83
C HIS A 15 -1.95 -11.42 -26.29
N LEU A 16 -1.23 -11.00 -27.34
CA LEU A 16 -0.01 -11.67 -27.80
C LEU A 16 1.11 -11.56 -26.75
N ASP A 17 1.29 -10.40 -26.12
CA ASP A 17 2.23 -10.22 -25.00
C ASP A 17 1.89 -11.17 -23.86
N ALA A 18 0.62 -11.22 -23.44
CA ALA A 18 0.16 -12.10 -22.37
C ALA A 18 0.39 -13.59 -22.69
N ALA A 19 0.10 -14.02 -23.93
CA ALA A 19 0.32 -15.40 -24.36
C ALA A 19 1.81 -15.78 -24.40
N ARG A 20 2.70 -14.82 -24.73
CA ARG A 20 4.16 -15.04 -24.72
C ARG A 20 4.73 -15.12 -23.31
N VAL A 21 4.31 -14.22 -22.42
CA VAL A 21 4.84 -14.14 -21.05
C VAL A 21 4.37 -15.31 -20.19
N ALA A 22 3.12 -15.74 -20.32
CA ALA A 22 2.55 -16.81 -19.50
C ALA A 22 1.59 -17.73 -20.30
N PRO A 23 2.12 -18.57 -21.21
CA PRO A 23 1.31 -19.35 -22.15
C PRO A 23 0.31 -20.29 -21.45
N ARG A 24 0.71 -20.97 -20.37
CA ARG A 24 -0.17 -21.88 -19.62
C ARG A 24 -1.33 -21.15 -18.95
N ALA A 25 -1.06 -20.02 -18.31
CA ALA A 25 -2.09 -19.20 -17.67
C ALA A 25 -3.05 -18.61 -18.70
N TYR A 26 -2.53 -18.15 -19.84
CA TYR A 26 -3.32 -17.62 -20.95
C TYR A 26 -4.25 -18.68 -21.56
N LEU A 27 -3.75 -19.90 -21.79
CA LEU A 27 -4.57 -21.02 -22.27
C LEU A 27 -5.66 -21.40 -21.27
N THR A 28 -5.34 -21.41 -19.98
CA THR A 28 -6.31 -21.65 -18.91
C THR A 28 -7.42 -20.58 -18.90
N ALA A 29 -7.05 -19.31 -19.03
CA ALA A 29 -8.00 -18.20 -19.13
C ALA A 29 -8.92 -18.33 -20.35
N SER A 30 -8.33 -18.68 -21.50
CA SER A 30 -9.05 -18.92 -22.76
C SER A 30 -10.02 -20.10 -22.65
N TRP A 31 -9.61 -21.18 -21.98
CA TRP A 31 -10.47 -22.35 -21.74
C TRP A 31 -11.67 -21.99 -20.87
N TRP A 32 -11.49 -21.24 -19.79
CA TRP A 32 -12.62 -20.76 -18.98
C TRP A 32 -13.56 -19.85 -19.77
N TRP A 33 -13.02 -19.02 -20.66
CA TRP A 33 -13.80 -18.16 -21.54
C TRP A 33 -14.68 -18.98 -22.49
N LEU A 34 -14.10 -19.98 -23.14
CA LEU A 34 -14.79 -20.90 -24.04
C LEU A 34 -15.89 -21.71 -23.32
N ARG A 35 -15.69 -22.08 -22.05
CA ARG A 35 -16.72 -22.74 -21.21
C ARG A 35 -17.79 -21.79 -20.65
N GLY A 36 -17.81 -20.53 -21.08
CA GLY A 36 -18.78 -19.53 -20.62
C GLY A 36 -18.57 -19.05 -19.17
N LYS A 37 -17.49 -19.46 -18.50
CA LYS A 37 -17.17 -19.06 -17.12
C LYS A 37 -16.45 -17.70 -17.13
N ARG A 38 -17.17 -16.66 -17.55
CA ARG A 38 -16.63 -15.30 -17.78
C ARG A 38 -15.89 -14.71 -16.58
N LEU A 39 -16.39 -14.89 -15.35
CA LEU A 39 -15.72 -14.36 -14.16
C LEU A 39 -14.33 -15.01 -13.95
N ARG A 40 -14.24 -16.33 -14.06
CA ARG A 40 -12.97 -17.09 -13.95
C ARG A 40 -11.99 -16.76 -15.07
N ALA A 41 -12.51 -16.55 -16.28
CA ALA A 41 -11.68 -16.12 -17.40
C ALA A 41 -11.12 -14.71 -17.16
N ARG A 42 -11.97 -13.75 -16.74
CA ARG A 42 -11.56 -12.37 -16.46
C ARG A 42 -10.54 -12.30 -15.33
N SER A 43 -10.73 -13.07 -14.25
CA SER A 43 -9.79 -13.10 -13.13
C SER A 43 -8.40 -13.59 -13.54
N GLN A 44 -8.32 -14.45 -14.56
CA GLN A 44 -7.04 -14.93 -15.09
C GLN A 44 -6.45 -14.00 -16.17
N PHE A 45 -7.28 -13.41 -17.04
CA PHE A 45 -6.80 -12.50 -18.08
C PHE A 45 -6.33 -11.15 -17.53
N ALA A 46 -7.01 -10.60 -16.53
CA ALA A 46 -6.72 -9.27 -16.01
C ALA A 46 -5.26 -9.10 -15.50
N PRO A 47 -4.68 -10.00 -14.68
CA PRO A 47 -3.27 -9.88 -14.28
C PRO A 47 -2.31 -10.04 -15.46
N LEU A 48 -2.67 -10.79 -16.50
CA LEU A 48 -1.82 -11.00 -17.68
C LEU A 48 -1.82 -9.80 -18.63
N LEU A 49 -3.00 -9.28 -18.95
CA LEU A 49 -3.16 -8.18 -19.90
C LEU A 49 -2.70 -6.85 -19.30
N GLY A 50 -2.91 -6.64 -18.00
CA GLY A 50 -2.56 -5.39 -17.31
C GLY A 50 -1.05 -5.13 -17.22
N VAL A 51 -0.21 -6.15 -17.40
CA VAL A 51 1.27 -6.04 -17.41
C VAL A 51 1.80 -5.65 -18.80
N SER A 52 1.01 -5.82 -19.87
CA SER A 52 1.46 -5.44 -21.21
C SER A 52 1.78 -3.94 -21.28
N SER A 53 2.86 -3.61 -21.99
CA SER A 53 3.21 -2.22 -22.34
C SER A 53 2.09 -1.47 -23.09
N LYS A 54 1.12 -2.20 -23.65
CA LYS A 54 -0.04 -1.65 -24.37
C LYS A 54 -1.26 -1.40 -23.49
N ALA A 55 -1.26 -1.91 -22.25
CA ALA A 55 -2.40 -1.79 -21.35
C ALA A 55 -2.80 -0.33 -21.14
N TYR A 56 -1.82 0.54 -20.86
CA TYR A 56 -2.12 1.95 -20.65
C TYR A 56 -2.66 2.66 -21.90
N GLN A 57 -2.15 2.32 -23.08
CA GLN A 57 -2.64 2.89 -24.34
C GLN A 57 -4.10 2.47 -24.61
N LEU A 58 -4.45 1.22 -24.29
CA LEU A 58 -5.83 0.74 -24.35
C LEU A 58 -6.72 1.46 -23.34
N TRP A 59 -6.22 1.69 -22.13
CA TRP A 59 -6.93 2.44 -21.10
C TRP A 59 -7.24 3.87 -21.57
N ILE A 60 -6.24 4.61 -22.09
CA ILE A 60 -6.45 5.97 -22.63
C ILE A 60 -7.55 5.97 -23.69
N LEU A 61 -7.54 4.99 -24.61
CA LEU A 61 -8.55 4.93 -25.67
C LEU A 61 -9.97 4.68 -25.15
N LYS A 62 -10.15 4.06 -23.97
CA LYS A 62 -11.46 3.89 -23.34
C LYS A 62 -11.99 5.17 -22.71
N GLN A 63 -11.10 6.06 -22.27
CA GLN A 63 -11.47 7.31 -21.61
C GLN A 63 -11.94 8.41 -22.58
N ILE A 64 -11.70 8.25 -23.90
CA ILE A 64 -12.06 9.24 -24.95
C ILE A 64 -13.56 9.22 -25.27
N GLY A 65 -14.43 9.32 -24.26
CA GLY A 65 -15.89 9.35 -24.43
C GLY A 65 -16.67 9.80 -23.19
N GLY A 66 -16.00 10.24 -22.12
CA GLY A 66 -16.62 10.79 -20.92
C GLY A 66 -16.68 12.31 -20.98
N GLU A 67 -17.86 12.85 -20.75
CA GLU A 67 -18.29 14.23 -20.99
C GLU A 67 -17.53 15.32 -20.22
N ASP A 68 -17.44 16.45 -20.92
CA ASP A 68 -17.11 17.78 -20.45
C ASP A 68 -18.10 18.22 -19.36
N ARG A 69 -17.67 18.21 -18.09
CA ARG A 69 -18.45 18.79 -17.00
C ARG A 69 -18.14 20.28 -16.93
N SER A 70 -18.95 21.06 -17.63
CA SER A 70 -18.98 22.51 -17.44
C SER A 70 -19.45 22.84 -16.03
N ALA A 71 -18.55 23.33 -15.18
CA ALA A 71 -18.90 24.08 -13.99
C ALA A 71 -18.36 25.50 -14.15
N ARG A 72 -19.27 26.47 -14.28
CA ARG A 72 -18.96 27.90 -14.16
C ARG A 72 -19.21 28.31 -12.71
N HIS A 73 -18.17 28.77 -12.00
CA HIS A 73 -18.15 29.95 -11.11
C HIS A 73 -16.91 29.98 -10.21
N ALA A 74 -16.64 31.19 -9.69
CA ALA A 74 -15.42 31.66 -9.05
C ALA A 74 -14.93 30.74 -7.91
N SER A 75 -13.88 29.97 -8.21
CA SER A 75 -12.97 29.43 -7.21
C SER A 75 -11.72 30.33 -7.19
N PRO A 76 -11.01 30.44 -6.05
CA PRO A 76 -9.78 31.21 -5.96
C PRO A 76 -8.82 30.87 -7.12
N PRO A 77 -8.03 31.83 -7.61
CA PRO A 77 -7.17 31.63 -8.75
C PRO A 77 -6.15 30.51 -8.48
N ILE A 78 -5.83 29.76 -9.52
CA ILE A 78 -4.71 28.82 -9.51
C ILE A 78 -3.56 29.50 -10.24
N VAL A 79 -2.39 29.55 -9.62
CA VAL A 79 -1.18 30.17 -10.16
C VAL A 79 -0.09 29.10 -10.25
N ALA A 80 0.52 28.93 -11.42
CA ALA A 80 1.61 27.99 -11.62
C ALA A 80 2.95 28.62 -11.21
N LEU A 81 3.72 27.88 -10.41
CA LEU A 81 5.12 28.17 -10.10
C LEU A 81 5.98 27.20 -10.90
N VAL A 82 6.49 27.67 -12.03
CA VAL A 82 7.22 26.86 -13.01
C VAL A 82 8.70 26.86 -12.64
N ASP A 83 9.18 25.76 -12.06
CA ASP A 83 10.61 25.54 -11.85
C ASP A 83 11.29 25.28 -13.19
N ILE A 84 12.10 26.24 -13.64
CA ILE A 84 12.74 26.16 -14.96
C ILE A 84 13.97 25.25 -14.97
N GLY A 85 14.52 24.93 -13.80
CA GLY A 85 15.74 24.15 -13.60
C GLY A 85 16.92 24.56 -14.49
N VAL A 86 17.95 23.70 -14.53
CA VAL A 86 19.10 23.88 -15.41
C VAL A 86 18.72 23.56 -16.86
N GLY A 87 18.77 24.55 -17.75
CA GLY A 87 18.64 24.38 -19.21
C GLY A 87 17.26 24.60 -19.82
N ARG A 88 16.22 24.94 -19.04
CA ARG A 88 14.87 25.33 -19.52
C ARG A 88 14.22 24.34 -20.50
N ILE A 89 14.58 23.07 -20.43
CA ILE A 89 14.19 22.07 -21.42
C ILE A 89 12.68 21.80 -21.31
N GLY A 90 11.94 22.07 -22.38
CA GLY A 90 10.50 21.83 -22.42
C GLY A 90 9.63 22.94 -21.83
N LEU A 91 10.21 24.09 -21.50
CA LEU A 91 9.50 25.22 -20.89
C LEU A 91 8.35 25.73 -21.77
N ASN A 92 8.56 25.80 -23.09
CA ASN A 92 7.53 26.29 -24.01
C ASN A 92 6.29 25.39 -24.00
N GLU A 93 6.47 24.07 -23.98
CA GLU A 93 5.38 23.11 -23.91
C GLU A 93 4.58 23.25 -22.61
N THR A 94 5.28 23.44 -21.48
CA THR A 94 4.64 23.74 -20.18
C THR A 94 3.82 25.02 -20.26
N LEU A 95 4.41 26.14 -20.71
CA LEU A 95 3.73 27.44 -20.79
C LEU A 95 2.53 27.43 -21.74
N LEU A 96 2.64 26.75 -22.89
CA LEU A 96 1.53 26.58 -23.82
C LEU A 96 0.37 25.81 -23.17
N SER A 97 0.66 24.74 -22.43
CA SER A 97 -0.36 23.96 -21.74
C SER A 97 -1.06 24.75 -20.62
N LEU A 98 -0.31 25.52 -19.84
CA LEU A 98 -0.83 26.38 -18.78
C LEU A 98 -1.70 27.52 -19.36
N THR A 99 -1.24 28.14 -20.45
CA THR A 99 -1.99 29.18 -21.17
C THR A 99 -3.31 28.62 -21.72
N ALA A 100 -3.28 27.44 -22.35
CA ALA A 100 -4.48 26.78 -22.85
C ALA A 100 -5.46 26.41 -21.72
N ALA A 101 -4.95 26.10 -20.53
CA ALA A 101 -5.75 25.83 -19.34
C ALA A 101 -6.18 27.11 -18.57
N GLY A 102 -5.72 28.29 -18.98
CA GLY A 102 -6.01 29.57 -18.32
C GLY A 102 -5.35 29.72 -16.94
N VAL A 103 -4.13 29.21 -16.78
CA VAL A 103 -3.34 29.31 -15.55
C VAL A 103 -2.20 30.31 -15.73
N PRO A 104 -2.17 31.43 -15.00
CA PRO A 104 -1.01 32.33 -14.98
C PRO A 104 0.22 31.59 -14.43
N ALA A 105 1.38 31.85 -15.03
CA ALA A 105 2.63 31.17 -14.70
C ALA A 105 3.69 32.18 -14.26
N HIS A 106 4.30 31.94 -13.11
CA HIS A 106 5.52 32.62 -12.69
C HIS A 106 6.69 31.65 -12.77
N LEU A 107 7.83 32.13 -13.25
CA LEU A 107 9.04 31.33 -13.39
C LEU A 107 9.84 31.36 -12.09
N VAL A 108 10.37 30.21 -11.68
CA VAL A 108 11.27 30.07 -10.53
C VAL A 108 12.55 29.41 -11.03
N ASP A 109 13.67 30.13 -10.96
CA ASP A 109 15.00 29.58 -11.22
C ASP A 109 15.54 28.96 -9.93
N SER A 110 15.37 27.65 -9.76
CA SER A 110 15.81 26.95 -8.56
C SER A 110 17.33 26.94 -8.35
N GLY A 111 18.11 27.29 -9.39
CA GLY A 111 19.55 27.55 -9.27
C GLY A 111 19.89 28.89 -8.61
N ASN A 112 18.94 29.82 -8.54
CA ASN A 112 19.09 31.10 -7.84
C ASN A 112 18.31 31.08 -6.51
N VAL A 113 19.05 31.24 -5.40
CA VAL A 113 18.51 31.20 -4.03
C VAL A 113 17.44 32.27 -3.79
N SER A 114 17.49 33.43 -4.45
CA SER A 114 16.50 34.50 -4.29
C SER A 114 15.27 34.38 -5.20
N ALA A 115 15.31 33.52 -6.22
CA ALA A 115 14.31 33.51 -7.28
C ALA A 115 12.90 33.18 -6.76
N LEU A 116 12.77 32.22 -5.85
CA LEU A 116 11.47 31.90 -5.27
C LEU A 116 10.90 33.08 -4.47
N ALA A 117 11.74 33.74 -3.65
CA ALA A 117 11.32 34.89 -2.86
C ALA A 117 10.93 36.09 -3.73
N GLU A 118 11.63 36.32 -4.84
CA GLU A 118 11.28 37.34 -5.84
C GLU A 118 9.94 37.03 -6.52
N THR A 119 9.71 35.77 -6.90
CA THR A 119 8.46 35.32 -7.50
C THR A 119 7.28 35.42 -6.53
N VAL A 120 7.47 35.06 -5.25
CA VAL A 120 6.44 35.18 -4.21
C VAL A 120 5.92 36.61 -4.06
N ARG A 121 6.79 37.64 -4.23
CA ARG A 121 6.40 39.06 -4.19
C ARG A 121 5.53 39.51 -5.36
N GLN A 122 5.49 38.75 -6.46
CA GLN A 122 4.71 39.07 -7.65
C GLN A 122 3.30 38.47 -7.62
N ILE A 123 3.02 37.56 -6.68
CA ILE A 123 1.74 36.88 -6.55
C ILE A 123 0.76 37.81 -5.82
N ASP A 124 -0.46 37.95 -6.33
CA ASP A 124 -1.54 38.63 -5.63
C ASP A 124 -2.14 37.72 -4.55
N TRP A 125 -1.69 37.92 -3.32
CA TRP A 125 -2.13 37.13 -2.16
C TRP A 125 -3.53 37.54 -1.64
N GLN A 126 -4.08 38.69 -2.04
CA GLN A 126 -5.42 39.12 -1.64
C GLN A 126 -6.50 38.20 -2.20
N GLU A 127 -6.26 37.66 -3.41
CA GLU A 127 -7.10 36.69 -4.08
C GLU A 127 -7.02 35.27 -3.49
N LYS A 128 -6.13 35.05 -2.50
CA LYS A 128 -5.92 33.76 -1.81
C LYS A 128 -5.65 32.61 -2.80
N PRO A 129 -4.62 32.72 -3.65
CA PRO A 129 -4.38 31.78 -4.74
C PRO A 129 -4.01 30.38 -4.24
N TRP A 130 -4.33 29.40 -5.07
CA TRP A 130 -3.73 28.07 -5.01
C TRP A 130 -2.49 28.04 -5.87
N LEU A 131 -1.40 27.51 -5.35
CA LEU A 131 -0.13 27.37 -6.06
C LEU A 131 -0.06 26.01 -6.73
N MET A 132 0.37 25.96 -7.97
CA MET A 132 0.66 24.73 -8.72
C MET A 132 2.17 24.65 -8.96
N PRO A 133 2.93 23.96 -8.09
CA PRO A 133 4.33 23.65 -8.39
C PRO A 133 4.39 22.74 -9.62
N ILE A 134 5.12 23.17 -10.65
CA ILE A 134 5.29 22.41 -11.88
C ILE A 134 6.71 22.57 -12.40
N MET A 135 7.26 21.52 -12.98
CA MET A 135 8.61 21.56 -13.56
C MET A 135 8.52 21.87 -15.05
N ALA A 136 9.48 22.65 -15.57
CA ALA A 136 9.61 22.84 -17.00
C ALA A 136 9.72 21.48 -17.74
N GLY A 137 8.91 21.34 -18.78
CA GLY A 137 8.72 20.11 -19.54
C GLY A 137 7.52 19.26 -19.12
N ASP A 138 6.98 19.44 -17.91
CA ASP A 138 5.71 18.84 -17.49
C ASP A 138 4.53 19.62 -18.09
N ILE A 139 3.42 18.95 -18.37
CA ILE A 139 2.26 19.47 -19.10
C ILE A 139 1.00 19.16 -18.29
N VAL A 140 0.06 20.11 -18.23
CA VAL A 140 -1.26 19.87 -17.62
C VAL A 140 -2.27 19.37 -18.65
N ALA A 141 -3.16 18.46 -18.24
CA ALA A 141 -4.27 18.03 -19.08
C ALA A 141 -5.25 19.21 -19.33
N PRO A 142 -5.92 19.29 -20.49
CA PRO A 142 -6.83 20.39 -20.81
C PRO A 142 -7.94 20.64 -19.77
N ALA A 143 -8.41 19.57 -19.11
CA ALA A 143 -9.45 19.62 -18.09
C ALA A 143 -8.93 19.78 -16.65
N ALA A 144 -7.60 19.90 -16.45
CA ALA A 144 -6.98 19.85 -15.13
C ALA A 144 -7.48 20.97 -14.20
N VAL A 145 -7.55 22.20 -14.72
CA VAL A 145 -7.94 23.37 -13.94
C VAL A 145 -9.41 23.30 -13.52
N GLN A 146 -10.28 22.84 -14.41
CA GLN A 146 -11.71 22.66 -14.09
C GLN A 146 -11.88 21.59 -13.01
N ALA A 147 -11.14 20.47 -13.12
CA ALA A 147 -11.17 19.40 -12.12
C ALA A 147 -10.66 19.90 -10.75
N TYR A 148 -9.56 20.63 -10.71
CA TYR A 148 -9.04 21.22 -9.47
C TYR A 148 -10.02 22.24 -8.87
N ARG A 149 -10.57 23.16 -9.68
CA ARG A 149 -11.57 24.14 -9.21
C ARG A 149 -12.80 23.46 -8.63
N ALA A 150 -13.31 22.43 -9.30
CA ALA A 150 -14.42 21.64 -8.78
C ALA A 150 -14.10 20.99 -7.43
N ALA A 151 -12.86 20.54 -7.23
CA ALA A 151 -12.40 19.94 -5.99
C ALA A 151 -12.11 20.93 -4.85
N ILE A 152 -11.81 22.20 -5.17
CA ILE A 152 -11.65 23.27 -4.19
C ILE A 152 -13.00 23.58 -3.51
N ILE A 153 -14.10 23.53 -4.28
CA ILE A 153 -15.44 23.83 -3.77
C ILE A 153 -15.82 22.82 -2.68
N GLY A 154 -16.07 23.31 -1.46
CA GLY A 154 -16.47 22.49 -0.33
C GLY A 154 -15.35 21.67 0.31
N SER A 155 -14.09 21.92 -0.06
CA SER A 155 -12.94 21.27 0.57
C SER A 155 -12.25 22.21 1.56
N GLU A 156 -11.97 21.70 2.76
CA GLU A 156 -11.16 22.40 3.77
C GLU A 156 -9.67 22.07 3.66
N THR A 157 -9.29 21.20 2.71
CA THR A 157 -7.89 20.83 2.51
C THR A 157 -7.05 22.01 2.04
N ARG A 158 -5.75 21.95 2.33
CA ARG A 158 -4.74 22.83 1.72
C ARG A 158 -3.99 22.18 0.58
N ILE A 159 -4.24 20.90 0.26
CA ILE A 159 -3.55 20.21 -0.84
C ILE A 159 -4.55 19.34 -1.61
N ILE A 160 -4.59 19.52 -2.93
CA ILE A 160 -5.31 18.61 -3.82
C ILE A 160 -4.28 18.05 -4.80
N TYR A 161 -4.15 16.73 -4.88
CA TYR A 161 -3.23 16.07 -5.79
C TYR A 161 -3.97 15.14 -6.74
N ALA A 162 -3.43 14.97 -7.94
CA ALA A 162 -4.00 14.14 -8.98
C ALA A 162 -3.05 13.03 -9.41
N ASP A 163 -3.54 12.10 -10.21
CA ASP A 163 -2.70 11.12 -10.88
C ASP A 163 -1.87 11.78 -11.97
N ASP A 164 -0.79 11.12 -12.35
CA ASP A 164 0.07 11.57 -13.43
C ASP A 164 0.54 10.41 -14.29
N ASP A 165 0.99 10.71 -15.50
CA ASP A 165 1.73 9.78 -16.34
C ASP A 165 3.05 10.40 -16.82
N LEU A 166 3.86 9.63 -17.52
CA LEU A 166 5.06 10.14 -18.17
C LEU A 166 4.81 10.42 -19.65
N VAL A 167 5.56 11.36 -20.21
CA VAL A 167 5.60 11.65 -21.64
C VAL A 167 6.96 11.23 -22.19
N ASP A 168 6.98 10.40 -23.23
CA ASP A 168 8.22 10.03 -23.92
C ASP A 168 8.72 11.15 -24.85
N GLY A 169 9.93 11.01 -25.40
CA GLY A 169 10.52 12.01 -26.31
C GLY A 169 9.75 12.26 -27.61
N ARG A 170 8.67 11.50 -27.89
CA ARG A 170 7.77 11.70 -29.04
C ARG A 170 6.42 12.32 -28.61
N GLY A 171 6.30 12.78 -27.37
CA GLY A 171 5.07 13.34 -26.85
C GLY A 171 4.00 12.31 -26.49
N ARG A 172 4.33 11.01 -26.44
CA ARG A 172 3.34 9.97 -26.13
C ARG A 172 3.29 9.71 -24.62
N ARG A 173 2.06 9.64 -24.11
CA ARG A 173 1.76 9.27 -22.72
C ARG A 173 2.09 7.80 -22.47
N ILE A 174 2.85 7.52 -21.42
CA ILE A 174 3.37 6.22 -20.98
C ILE A 174 3.41 6.13 -19.45
N ALA A 175 3.56 4.93 -18.89
CA ALA A 175 3.84 4.70 -17.46
C ALA A 175 2.94 5.49 -16.48
N PRO A 176 1.64 5.14 -16.36
CA PRO A 176 0.73 5.83 -15.44
C PRO A 176 1.12 5.60 -13.98
N HIS A 177 0.92 6.63 -13.17
CA HIS A 177 0.93 6.55 -11.72
C HIS A 177 -0.48 6.82 -11.20
N PHE A 178 -1.22 5.74 -11.00
CA PHE A 178 -2.52 5.72 -10.35
C PHE A 178 -2.30 5.67 -8.84
N LYS A 179 -2.35 6.84 -8.21
CA LYS A 179 -1.88 7.03 -6.85
C LYS A 179 -2.87 6.46 -5.84
N PRO A 180 -2.41 6.05 -4.65
CA PRO A 180 -3.32 5.77 -3.55
C PRO A 180 -3.96 7.07 -3.03
N SER A 181 -5.02 6.92 -2.23
CA SER A 181 -5.46 7.97 -1.30
C SER A 181 -4.32 8.36 -0.34
N TRP A 182 -4.47 9.48 0.38
CA TRP A 182 -3.42 10.01 1.23
C TRP A 182 -2.83 8.97 2.18
N ASN A 183 -1.52 8.78 2.09
CA ASN A 183 -0.74 7.84 2.88
C ASN A 183 0.54 8.55 3.31
N SER A 184 0.49 9.15 4.52
CA SER A 184 1.57 9.96 5.06
C SER A 184 2.88 9.19 5.22
N GLU A 185 2.81 7.92 5.63
CA GLU A 185 3.99 7.07 5.77
C GLU A 185 4.64 6.78 4.41
N LEU A 186 3.84 6.44 3.38
CA LEU A 186 4.39 6.26 2.03
C LEU A 186 5.00 7.55 1.49
N PHE A 187 4.33 8.69 1.69
CA PHE A 187 4.79 10.01 1.24
C PHE A 187 6.15 10.38 1.84
N ARG A 188 6.40 10.02 3.11
CA ARG A 188 7.67 10.27 3.80
C ARG A 188 8.87 9.64 3.08
N HIS A 189 8.68 8.49 2.43
CA HIS A 189 9.73 7.77 1.72
C HIS A 189 9.66 7.93 0.19
N PHE A 190 8.52 8.37 -0.33
CA PHE A 190 8.30 8.59 -1.76
C PHE A 190 7.30 9.73 -2.00
N ASP A 191 7.82 10.89 -2.44
CA ASP A 191 6.97 12.01 -2.84
C ASP A 191 6.20 11.69 -4.13
N TYR A 192 5.00 11.13 -3.97
CA TYR A 192 4.11 10.84 -5.09
C TYR A 192 3.18 12.00 -5.45
N MET A 193 3.26 13.15 -4.78
CA MET A 193 2.26 14.22 -4.89
C MET A 193 2.77 15.48 -5.58
N THR A 194 3.94 15.98 -5.19
CA THR A 194 4.34 17.39 -5.43
C THR A 194 4.24 17.81 -6.89
N GLY A 195 4.73 16.98 -7.81
CA GLY A 195 4.71 17.30 -9.24
C GLY A 195 3.37 17.10 -9.95
N ALA A 196 2.29 16.86 -9.22
CA ALA A 196 0.94 16.75 -9.75
C ALA A 196 -0.09 17.18 -8.69
N CYS A 197 0.11 18.36 -8.11
CA CYS A 197 -0.77 18.89 -7.09
C CYS A 197 -1.00 20.41 -7.22
N ILE A 198 -1.99 20.90 -6.49
CA ILE A 198 -2.14 22.29 -6.11
C ILE A 198 -2.14 22.40 -4.59
N ALA A 199 -1.58 23.49 -4.08
CA ALA A 199 -1.39 23.72 -2.66
C ALA A 199 -1.80 25.15 -2.27
N ARG A 200 -2.56 25.27 -1.19
CA ARG A 200 -2.96 26.54 -0.58
C ARG A 200 -1.93 26.93 0.48
N ALA A 201 -0.98 27.76 0.07
CA ALA A 201 0.06 28.32 0.93
C ALA A 201 -0.27 29.77 1.32
N GLN A 202 0.44 30.29 2.32
CA GLN A 202 0.61 31.71 2.58
C GLN A 202 2.07 32.12 2.29
N PRO A 203 2.40 33.41 2.12
CA PRO A 203 3.78 33.84 1.88
C PRO A 203 4.79 33.24 2.87
N GLU A 204 4.42 33.16 4.14
CA GLU A 204 5.26 32.66 5.24
C GLU A 204 5.57 31.16 5.09
N ASP A 205 4.71 30.40 4.41
CA ASP A 205 4.95 28.98 4.12
C ASP A 205 6.09 28.79 3.09
N LEU A 206 6.42 29.82 2.29
CA LEU A 206 7.50 29.80 1.31
C LEU A 206 8.78 30.49 1.79
N GLU A 207 8.75 31.17 2.93
CA GLU A 207 9.93 31.86 3.47
C GLU A 207 11.06 30.87 3.77
N GLY A 208 12.28 31.22 3.33
CA GLY A 208 13.47 30.40 3.52
C GLY A 208 13.57 29.14 2.64
N LEU A 209 12.56 28.85 1.82
CA LEU A 209 12.64 27.79 0.81
C LEU A 209 13.47 28.25 -0.40
N SER A 210 14.30 27.36 -0.94
CA SER A 210 15.21 27.63 -2.06
C SER A 210 15.75 26.33 -2.66
N GLY A 211 16.57 26.38 -3.72
CA GLY A 211 17.18 25.18 -4.31
C GLY A 211 16.18 24.26 -5.01
N GLU A 212 16.65 23.16 -5.61
CA GLU A 212 15.83 22.29 -6.49
C GLU A 212 14.66 21.56 -5.80
N ASP A 213 14.63 21.51 -4.47
CA ASP A 213 13.64 20.76 -3.69
C ASP A 213 12.58 21.64 -2.98
N TRP A 214 12.59 22.95 -3.24
CA TRP A 214 11.71 23.94 -2.59
C TRP A 214 10.23 23.50 -2.61
N ALA A 215 9.76 23.00 -3.75
CA ALA A 215 8.37 22.56 -3.94
C ALA A 215 8.03 21.35 -3.06
N GLY A 216 8.94 20.38 -2.97
CA GLY A 216 8.77 19.20 -2.12
C GLY A 216 8.73 19.56 -0.64
N ARG A 217 9.59 20.51 -0.21
CA ARG A 217 9.59 21.02 1.17
C ARG A 217 8.32 21.80 1.52
N LEU A 218 7.81 22.63 0.60
CA LEU A 218 6.53 23.31 0.75
C LEU A 218 5.38 22.31 0.92
N VAL A 219 5.25 21.35 0.00
CA VAL A 219 4.17 20.36 0.01
C VAL A 219 4.26 19.48 1.27
N ALA A 220 5.45 19.05 1.67
CA ALA A 220 5.64 18.28 2.89
C ALA A 220 5.25 19.06 4.16
N SER A 221 5.62 20.34 4.25
CA SER A 221 5.24 21.23 5.36
C SER A 221 3.72 21.42 5.46
N LEU A 222 3.05 21.58 4.32
CA LEU A 222 1.59 21.69 4.28
C LEU A 222 0.91 20.36 4.62
N ALA A 223 1.40 19.24 4.10
CA ALA A 223 0.84 17.91 4.31
C ALA A 223 0.94 17.45 5.78
N ALA A 224 1.85 18.03 6.55
CA ALA A 224 1.92 17.84 8.00
C ALA A 224 0.78 18.53 8.77
N ARG A 225 0.05 19.46 8.14
CA ARG A 225 -0.98 20.33 8.76
C ARG A 225 -2.37 20.19 8.13
N THR A 226 -2.52 19.33 7.11
CA THR A 226 -3.78 19.11 6.38
C THR A 226 -3.86 17.65 5.94
N VAL A 227 -5.06 17.14 5.71
CA VAL A 227 -5.26 15.88 4.97
C VAL A 227 -5.39 16.21 3.48
N PRO A 228 -4.43 15.83 2.62
CA PRO A 228 -4.53 16.04 1.18
C PRO A 228 -5.72 15.30 0.54
N LEU A 229 -6.37 15.94 -0.42
CA LEU A 229 -7.44 15.36 -1.21
C LEU A 229 -6.89 14.77 -2.51
N HIS A 230 -7.22 13.51 -2.80
CA HIS A 230 -6.86 12.86 -4.06
C HIS A 230 -7.95 13.03 -5.12
N LEU A 231 -7.55 13.46 -6.32
CA LEU A 231 -8.34 13.37 -7.53
C LEU A 231 -7.86 12.19 -8.38
N PRO A 232 -8.63 11.10 -8.50
CA PRO A 232 -8.25 9.88 -9.23
C PRO A 232 -8.37 10.08 -10.76
N GLN A 233 -7.70 11.10 -11.27
CA GLN A 233 -7.69 11.51 -12.68
C GLN A 233 -6.26 11.84 -13.07
N VAL A 234 -5.85 11.40 -14.25
CA VAL A 234 -4.52 11.74 -14.80
C VAL A 234 -4.58 13.17 -15.34
N LEU A 235 -4.21 14.14 -14.50
CA LEU A 235 -4.28 15.58 -14.80
C LEU A 235 -2.92 16.19 -15.14
N HIS A 236 -1.83 15.47 -14.92
CA HIS A 236 -0.47 15.91 -15.19
C HIS A 236 0.28 14.89 -16.05
N HIS A 237 1.04 15.38 -17.01
CA HIS A 237 1.85 14.60 -17.96
C HIS A 237 3.30 15.03 -17.80
N ARG A 238 4.11 14.16 -17.19
CA ARG A 238 5.41 14.54 -16.64
C ARG A 238 6.57 14.00 -17.47
N ARG A 239 7.73 14.67 -17.45
CA ARG A 239 8.95 14.11 -18.05
C ARG A 239 9.66 13.16 -17.10
N ARG A 240 9.59 13.44 -15.81
CA ARG A 240 10.25 12.66 -14.77
C ARG A 240 9.45 12.66 -13.48
N ARG A 241 9.69 11.66 -12.66
CA ARG A 241 9.19 11.56 -11.29
C ARG A 241 10.36 11.54 -10.31
N PRO A 242 10.14 11.99 -9.06
CA PRO A 242 11.08 11.68 -7.99
C PRO A 242 11.22 10.16 -7.85
N ARG A 243 12.39 9.72 -7.39
CA ARG A 243 12.64 8.31 -7.07
C ARG A 243 12.32 8.06 -5.59
N PRO A 244 11.73 6.91 -5.24
CA PRO A 244 11.61 6.49 -3.85
C PRO A 244 12.97 6.42 -3.15
N ARG A 245 13.01 6.73 -1.85
CA ARG A 245 14.20 6.61 -1.01
C ARG A 245 14.28 5.19 -0.45
N ILE A 246 15.17 4.38 -1.03
CA ILE A 246 15.40 2.99 -0.63
C ILE A 246 16.90 2.82 -0.31
N PRO A 247 17.28 2.21 0.84
CA PRO A 247 16.40 1.69 1.88
C PRO A 247 15.70 2.80 2.67
N ALA A 248 14.50 2.50 3.18
CA ALA A 248 13.76 3.43 4.03
C ALA A 248 14.46 3.66 5.38
N THR A 249 14.58 4.90 5.81
CA THR A 249 15.31 5.26 7.05
C THR A 249 14.48 4.97 8.30
N PHE A 250 15.10 4.31 9.28
CA PHE A 250 14.47 3.90 10.54
C PHE A 250 14.91 4.83 11.67
N HIS A 251 13.96 5.27 12.49
CA HIS A 251 14.25 6.02 13.70
C HIS A 251 13.80 5.17 14.88
N THR A 252 14.75 4.68 15.67
CA THR A 252 14.44 4.09 16.97
C THR A 252 13.95 5.20 17.91
N PRO A 253 12.83 5.02 18.62
CA PRO A 253 12.43 5.96 19.67
C PRO A 253 13.59 6.18 20.66
N GLY A 254 13.76 7.42 21.14
CA GLY A 254 14.81 7.75 22.12
C GLY A 254 14.57 7.19 23.52
N GLY A 255 13.37 6.66 23.80
CA GLY A 255 13.05 5.88 25.00
C GLY A 255 13.30 4.39 24.76
N GLY A 256 13.57 3.63 25.82
CA GLY A 256 13.76 2.18 25.75
C GLY A 256 12.57 1.46 25.09
N LEU A 257 12.84 0.29 24.50
CA LEU A 257 11.80 -0.55 23.92
C LEU A 257 11.03 -1.28 25.02
N PRO A 258 9.69 -1.34 24.97
CA PRO A 258 8.87 -1.98 25.99
C PRO A 258 8.90 -3.51 25.88
N PRO A 259 8.47 -4.26 26.92
CA PRO A 259 8.38 -5.72 26.84
C PRO A 259 7.38 -6.19 25.77
N VAL A 260 7.73 -7.26 25.05
CA VAL A 260 6.88 -7.92 24.05
C VAL A 260 6.54 -9.34 24.51
N SER A 261 5.26 -9.71 24.44
CA SER A 261 4.83 -11.11 24.52
C SER A 261 4.63 -11.66 23.11
N VAL A 262 5.46 -12.63 22.72
CA VAL A 262 5.33 -13.38 21.47
C VAL A 262 4.42 -14.58 21.71
N ILE A 263 3.33 -14.67 20.94
CA ILE A 263 2.31 -15.71 21.05
C ILE A 263 2.39 -16.60 19.82
N ILE A 264 2.62 -17.90 20.05
CA ILE A 264 2.86 -18.89 19.01
C ILE A 264 1.88 -20.06 19.16
N PRO A 265 0.73 -20.04 18.47
CA PRO A 265 -0.13 -21.21 18.36
C PRO A 265 0.57 -22.31 17.59
N THR A 266 0.50 -23.55 18.09
CA THR A 266 1.14 -24.71 17.46
C THR A 266 0.28 -25.95 17.57
N ARG A 267 0.44 -26.85 16.59
CA ARG A 267 -0.04 -28.23 16.62
C ARG A 267 0.90 -29.08 15.78
N ASN A 268 1.55 -30.04 16.42
CA ASN A 268 2.57 -30.90 15.81
C ASN A 268 3.72 -30.10 15.17
N ARG A 269 4.50 -30.76 14.29
CA ARG A 269 5.56 -30.13 13.47
C ARG A 269 6.66 -29.45 14.29
N HIS A 270 7.25 -30.24 15.19
CA HIS A 270 8.50 -29.93 15.89
C HIS A 270 9.52 -29.18 15.02
N ASP A 271 9.74 -29.61 13.77
CA ASP A 271 10.72 -29.03 12.86
C ASP A 271 10.50 -27.53 12.60
N LEU A 272 9.24 -27.13 12.41
CA LEU A 272 8.86 -25.74 12.18
C LEU A 272 8.96 -24.93 13.47
N LEU A 273 8.37 -25.43 14.56
CA LEU A 273 8.41 -24.75 15.85
C LEU A 273 9.85 -24.54 16.34
N HIS A 274 10.70 -25.56 16.22
CA HIS A 274 12.11 -25.47 16.58
C HIS A 274 12.82 -24.37 15.78
N THR A 275 12.59 -24.31 14.47
CA THR A 275 13.17 -23.26 13.60
C THR A 275 12.72 -21.86 14.03
N CYS A 276 11.43 -21.72 14.36
CA CYS A 276 10.85 -20.47 14.84
C CYS A 276 11.48 -20.03 16.17
N LEU A 277 11.56 -20.92 17.17
CA LEU A 277 12.13 -20.60 18.48
C LEU A 277 13.64 -20.28 18.38
N ALA A 278 14.39 -21.01 17.57
CA ALA A 278 15.81 -20.71 17.32
C ALA A 278 16.00 -19.31 16.70
N GLY A 279 15.08 -18.86 15.84
CA GLY A 279 15.08 -17.50 15.31
C GLY A 279 14.77 -16.44 16.38
N LEU A 280 13.87 -16.73 17.32
CA LEU A 280 13.55 -15.85 18.44
C LEU A 280 14.71 -15.69 19.42
N GLU A 281 15.50 -16.75 19.65
CA GLU A 281 16.72 -16.67 20.46
C GLU A 281 17.77 -15.71 19.88
N ASN A 282 17.79 -15.55 18.55
CA ASN A 282 18.68 -14.63 17.83
C ASN A 282 18.05 -13.26 17.56
N THR A 283 16.83 -13.02 18.06
CA THR A 283 16.16 -11.73 17.89
C THR A 283 16.80 -10.70 18.81
N ASP A 284 17.26 -9.60 18.23
CA ASP A 284 17.86 -8.49 18.97
C ASP A 284 16.74 -7.67 19.61
N TYR A 285 16.23 -8.11 20.76
CA TYR A 285 15.20 -7.41 21.54
C TYR A 285 15.42 -7.65 23.05
N PRO A 286 15.32 -6.60 23.90
CA PRO A 286 15.77 -6.70 25.28
C PRO A 286 14.87 -7.51 26.20
N ASP A 287 13.55 -7.47 26.02
CA ASP A 287 12.58 -8.08 26.95
C ASP A 287 11.48 -8.82 26.17
N LEU A 288 11.57 -10.15 26.18
CA LEU A 288 10.70 -11.07 25.44
C LEU A 288 10.09 -12.12 26.39
N GLU A 289 8.76 -12.21 26.38
CA GLU A 289 8.01 -13.34 26.91
C GLU A 289 7.56 -14.21 25.73
N ILE A 290 7.89 -15.50 25.71
CA ILE A 290 7.44 -16.42 24.65
C ILE A 290 6.36 -17.34 25.19
N ILE A 291 5.16 -17.25 24.62
CA ILE A 291 3.99 -18.04 24.99
C ILE A 291 3.64 -18.97 23.82
N ILE A 292 3.76 -20.27 24.04
CA ILE A 292 3.42 -21.30 23.06
C ILE A 292 2.04 -21.84 23.41
N VAL A 293 1.10 -21.82 22.47
CA VAL A 293 -0.26 -22.34 22.69
C VAL A 293 -0.41 -23.64 21.92
N ASP A 294 -0.31 -24.76 22.63
CA ASP A 294 -0.37 -26.10 22.06
C ASP A 294 -1.82 -26.60 21.94
N ASN A 295 -2.28 -26.80 20.70
CA ASN A 295 -3.61 -27.27 20.37
C ASN A 295 -3.60 -28.76 20.01
N ASP A 296 -3.54 -29.58 21.05
CA ASP A 296 -3.59 -31.04 20.93
C ASP A 296 -2.58 -31.60 19.93
N SER A 297 -1.31 -31.22 20.11
CA SER A 297 -0.22 -31.98 19.50
C SER A 297 -0.28 -33.43 19.98
N ASP A 298 -0.14 -34.36 19.04
CA ASP A 298 -0.24 -35.81 19.24
C ASP A 298 0.99 -36.56 18.71
N ASP A 299 1.89 -35.89 17.98
CA ASP A 299 3.14 -36.50 17.57
C ASP A 299 4.18 -36.53 18.72
N PRO A 300 4.87 -37.67 18.94
CA PRO A 300 5.80 -37.81 20.06
C PRO A 300 6.96 -36.80 20.06
N ALA A 301 7.41 -36.36 18.89
CA ALA A 301 8.56 -35.46 18.78
C ALA A 301 8.20 -34.06 19.29
N THR A 302 7.03 -33.52 18.91
CA THR A 302 6.54 -32.23 19.38
C THR A 302 6.25 -32.26 20.88
N LEU A 303 5.62 -33.33 21.40
CA LEU A 303 5.35 -33.47 22.82
C LEU A 303 6.64 -33.52 23.66
N ALA A 304 7.63 -34.31 23.23
CA ALA A 304 8.93 -34.37 23.88
C ALA A 304 9.62 -33.00 23.88
N TYR A 305 9.60 -32.31 22.74
CA TYR A 305 10.20 -30.98 22.63
C TYR A 305 9.55 -29.96 23.56
N LEU A 306 8.22 -29.84 23.54
CA LEU A 306 7.49 -28.92 24.42
C LEU A 306 7.76 -29.19 25.90
N SER A 307 7.88 -30.47 26.30
CA SER A 307 8.21 -30.85 27.68
C SER A 307 9.64 -30.51 28.10
N GLY A 308 10.56 -30.40 27.14
CA GLY A 308 11.97 -30.10 27.37
C GLY A 308 12.33 -28.62 27.29
N LEU A 309 11.38 -27.73 26.97
CA LEU A 309 11.62 -26.29 26.92
C LEU A 309 11.88 -25.72 28.32
N ASP A 310 12.82 -24.78 28.42
CA ASP A 310 13.11 -24.07 29.67
C ASP A 310 11.88 -23.24 30.13
N PRO A 311 11.23 -23.58 31.26
CA PRO A 311 10.03 -22.89 31.72
C PRO A 311 10.28 -21.46 32.18
N VAL A 312 11.54 -21.05 32.38
CA VAL A 312 11.91 -19.65 32.65
C VAL A 312 11.79 -18.80 31.40
N ARG A 313 12.10 -19.37 30.22
CA ARG A 313 12.08 -18.69 28.92
C ARG A 313 10.78 -18.86 28.16
N TYR A 314 10.17 -20.05 28.26
CA TYR A 314 9.03 -20.45 27.46
C TYR A 314 7.84 -20.82 28.34
N ARG A 315 6.67 -20.25 28.05
CA ARG A 315 5.41 -20.60 28.70
C ARG A 315 4.52 -21.40 27.76
N VAL A 316 4.30 -22.68 28.06
CA VAL A 316 3.44 -23.56 27.24
C VAL A 316 2.03 -23.59 27.82
N LEU A 317 1.03 -23.20 27.03
CA LEU A 317 -0.40 -23.25 27.36
C LEU A 317 -1.07 -24.35 26.54
N ARG A 318 -1.75 -25.29 27.19
CA ARG A 318 -2.58 -26.30 26.51
C ARG A 318 -3.95 -25.72 26.15
N HIS A 319 -4.36 -25.81 24.89
CA HIS A 319 -5.67 -25.39 24.40
C HIS A 319 -6.34 -26.52 23.62
N PRO A 320 -7.01 -27.47 24.30
CA PRO A 320 -7.59 -28.62 23.63
C PRO A 320 -8.84 -28.26 22.81
N GLY A 321 -9.15 -29.07 21.80
CA GLY A 321 -10.35 -28.95 20.98
C GLY A 321 -10.10 -28.51 19.53
N PRO A 322 -11.18 -28.15 18.79
CA PRO A 322 -11.07 -27.75 17.39
C PRO A 322 -10.11 -26.56 17.21
N PHE A 323 -9.30 -26.60 16.15
CA PHE A 323 -8.36 -25.53 15.87
C PHE A 323 -9.08 -24.20 15.65
N ASN A 324 -8.80 -23.22 16.51
CA ASN A 324 -9.27 -21.85 16.43
C ASN A 324 -8.09 -20.92 16.73
N PHE A 325 -7.49 -20.37 15.66
CA PHE A 325 -6.35 -19.46 15.76
C PHE A 325 -6.69 -18.24 16.61
N SER A 326 -7.88 -17.69 16.42
CA SER A 326 -8.35 -16.51 17.14
C SER A 326 -8.49 -16.77 18.64
N ALA A 327 -9.13 -17.87 19.03
CA ALA A 327 -9.34 -18.22 20.44
C ALA A 327 -8.02 -18.49 21.18
N MET A 328 -7.07 -19.18 20.53
CA MET A 328 -5.75 -19.43 21.10
C MET A 328 -4.98 -18.14 21.37
N ASN A 329 -4.94 -17.24 20.39
CA ASN A 329 -4.27 -15.96 20.52
C ASN A 329 -4.96 -15.07 21.57
N ASN A 330 -6.30 -15.01 21.60
CA ASN A 330 -7.05 -14.26 22.60
C ASN A 330 -6.74 -14.73 24.02
N ARG A 331 -6.73 -16.04 24.26
CA ARG A 331 -6.40 -16.61 25.56
C ARG A 331 -4.99 -16.20 25.98
N ALA A 332 -4.00 -16.43 25.14
CA ALA A 332 -2.62 -16.08 25.44
C ALA A 332 -2.44 -14.57 25.67
N ALA A 333 -3.11 -13.72 24.88
CA ALA A 333 -3.09 -12.26 25.04
C ALA A 333 -3.68 -11.78 26.37
N SER A 334 -4.67 -12.49 26.91
CA SER A 334 -5.24 -12.18 28.23
C SER A 334 -4.23 -12.44 29.37
N GLU A 335 -3.39 -13.45 29.21
CA GLU A 335 -2.39 -13.88 30.19
C GLU A 335 -0.98 -13.28 29.93
N ALA A 336 -0.81 -12.54 28.83
CA ALA A 336 0.45 -11.93 28.41
C ALA A 336 0.86 -10.76 29.32
N ARG A 337 2.17 -10.58 29.53
CA ARG A 337 2.74 -9.53 30.40
C ARG A 337 3.30 -8.36 29.61
N GLY A 338 3.65 -8.56 28.35
CA GLY A 338 4.18 -7.55 27.45
C GLY A 338 3.20 -6.40 27.23
N GLN A 339 3.76 -5.20 27.09
CA GLN A 339 3.00 -4.03 26.67
C GLN A 339 2.61 -4.13 25.19
N LEU A 340 3.48 -4.79 24.40
CA LEU A 340 3.22 -5.20 23.02
C LEU A 340 2.92 -6.69 22.97
N LEU A 341 2.02 -7.07 22.05
CA LEU A 341 1.78 -8.46 21.65
C LEU A 341 2.38 -8.65 20.26
N CYS A 342 3.04 -9.78 20.04
CA CYS A 342 3.44 -10.26 18.73
C CYS A 342 2.70 -11.57 18.45
N LEU A 343 1.74 -11.55 17.52
CA LEU A 343 1.12 -12.78 17.01
C LEU A 343 2.05 -13.36 15.96
N LEU A 344 2.48 -14.60 16.14
CA LEU A 344 3.48 -15.23 15.29
C LEU A 344 3.09 -16.67 14.98
N ASN A 345 3.08 -17.05 13.70
CA ASN A 345 2.88 -18.45 13.35
C ASN A 345 4.12 -19.29 13.71
N ASN A 346 3.90 -20.59 13.98
CA ASN A 346 4.98 -21.52 14.32
C ASN A 346 5.91 -21.88 13.15
N ASP A 347 5.58 -21.49 11.93
CA ASP A 347 6.31 -21.76 10.69
C ASP A 347 6.99 -20.51 10.10
N ILE A 348 7.32 -19.55 10.98
CA ILE A 348 8.13 -18.38 10.68
C ILE A 348 9.61 -18.67 10.96
N GLU A 349 10.46 -18.28 10.03
CA GLU A 349 11.92 -18.25 10.16
C GLU A 349 12.40 -16.79 10.14
N VAL A 350 13.19 -16.43 11.16
CA VAL A 350 13.74 -15.07 11.33
C VAL A 350 14.92 -14.85 10.40
N VAL A 351 14.85 -13.81 9.55
CA VAL A 351 15.95 -13.47 8.61
C VAL A 351 16.82 -12.33 9.15
N THR A 352 16.22 -11.29 9.73
CA THR A 352 16.96 -10.12 10.24
C THR A 352 16.82 -10.01 11.76
N PRO A 353 17.91 -10.01 12.56
CA PRO A 353 17.81 -9.94 14.02
C PRO A 353 17.01 -8.74 14.57
N GLY A 354 17.07 -7.59 13.88
CA GLY A 354 16.39 -6.36 14.28
C GLY A 354 14.91 -6.25 13.87
N TRP A 355 14.30 -7.32 13.34
CA TRP A 355 12.92 -7.30 12.83
C TRP A 355 11.91 -6.79 13.87
N LEU A 356 11.99 -7.30 15.10
CA LEU A 356 11.02 -6.97 16.15
C LEU A 356 11.20 -5.55 16.69
N LYS A 357 12.45 -5.05 16.73
CA LYS A 357 12.72 -3.63 17.06
C LYS A 357 12.06 -2.70 16.06
N ALA A 358 12.17 -3.02 14.76
CA ALA A 358 11.56 -2.24 13.70
C ALA A 358 10.03 -2.17 13.86
N MET A 359 9.39 -3.32 14.10
CA MET A 359 7.94 -3.39 14.28
C MET A 359 7.46 -2.73 15.58
N ALA A 360 8.16 -2.96 16.69
CA ALA A 360 7.82 -2.38 18.00
C ALA A 360 7.88 -0.85 17.98
N ALA A 361 8.90 -0.26 17.35
CA ALA A 361 9.01 1.18 17.21
C ALA A 361 7.82 1.80 16.47
N GLN A 362 7.29 1.11 15.44
CA GLN A 362 6.09 1.57 14.74
C GLN A 362 4.83 1.38 15.57
N ALA A 363 4.71 0.25 16.28
CA ALA A 363 3.53 -0.07 17.08
C ALA A 363 3.31 0.93 18.24
N LEU A 364 4.39 1.55 18.71
CA LEU A 364 4.35 2.60 19.74
C LEU A 364 3.73 3.92 19.27
N ARG A 365 3.61 4.15 17.97
CA ARG A 365 3.04 5.41 17.46
C ARG A 365 1.56 5.52 17.82
N GLU A 366 1.10 6.75 18.02
CA GLU A 366 -0.30 7.03 18.41
C GLU A 366 -1.31 6.68 17.32
N ASP A 367 -0.88 6.80 16.05
CA ASP A 367 -1.66 6.56 14.83
C ASP A 367 -1.66 5.09 14.36
N VAL A 368 -0.90 4.18 15.00
CA VAL A 368 -0.71 2.79 14.53
C VAL A 368 -1.46 1.76 15.39
N GLY A 369 -2.29 0.92 14.77
CA GLY A 369 -3.04 -0.15 15.44
C GLY A 369 -2.40 -1.52 15.31
N ALA A 370 -1.82 -1.83 14.16
CA ALA A 370 -1.20 -3.13 13.89
C ALA A 370 -0.01 -2.93 12.95
N VAL A 371 1.07 -3.66 13.18
CA VAL A 371 2.28 -3.62 12.35
C VAL A 371 2.54 -4.99 11.78
N GLY A 372 2.73 -5.08 10.46
CA GLY A 372 3.03 -6.32 9.75
C GLY A 372 4.43 -6.32 9.15
N ALA A 373 5.10 -7.46 9.22
CA ALA A 373 6.40 -7.70 8.60
C ALA A 373 6.28 -7.89 7.07
N GLN A 374 7.40 -7.78 6.36
CA GLN A 374 7.54 -8.42 5.04
C GLN A 374 7.74 -9.91 5.23
N LEU A 375 6.86 -10.70 4.62
CA LEU A 375 6.99 -12.15 4.61
C LEU A 375 7.41 -12.62 3.23
N LEU A 376 8.41 -13.49 3.18
CA LEU A 376 8.87 -14.16 1.98
C LEU A 376 8.47 -15.63 2.00
N TYR A 377 8.21 -16.18 0.83
CA TYR A 377 8.26 -17.61 0.60
C TYR A 377 9.72 -18.11 0.73
N PRO A 378 9.94 -19.41 0.99
CA PRO A 378 11.29 -19.99 1.06
C PRO A 378 12.13 -19.81 -0.23
N ASP A 379 11.48 -19.57 -1.38
CA ASP A 379 12.14 -19.27 -2.66
C ASP A 379 12.58 -17.79 -2.84
N GLY A 380 12.38 -16.98 -1.80
CA GLY A 380 12.74 -15.57 -1.74
C GLY A 380 11.74 -14.63 -2.43
N ARG A 381 10.59 -15.11 -2.90
CA ARG A 381 9.52 -14.25 -3.41
C ARG A 381 8.67 -13.72 -2.27
N ILE A 382 8.16 -12.51 -2.43
CA ILE A 382 7.24 -11.84 -1.52
C ILE A 382 5.95 -12.64 -1.41
N GLN A 383 5.59 -12.94 -0.17
CA GLN A 383 4.29 -13.51 0.20
C GLN A 383 3.37 -12.41 0.75
N HIS A 384 3.90 -11.50 1.57
CA HIS A 384 3.13 -10.41 2.16
C HIS A 384 3.91 -9.09 2.14
N ALA A 385 3.26 -8.05 1.61
CA ALA A 385 3.72 -6.66 1.67
C ALA A 385 2.57 -5.71 2.03
N GLY A 386 1.75 -6.11 3.02
CA GLY A 386 0.44 -5.51 3.30
C GLY A 386 -0.74 -6.27 2.67
N VAL A 387 -1.95 -5.92 3.07
CA VAL A 387 -3.21 -6.47 2.53
C VAL A 387 -4.05 -5.37 1.89
N VAL A 388 -4.61 -5.68 0.73
CA VAL A 388 -5.55 -4.84 -0.02
C VAL A 388 -6.94 -5.47 0.05
N LEU A 389 -7.94 -4.67 0.43
CA LEU A 389 -9.33 -5.10 0.46
C LEU A 389 -9.93 -5.16 -0.95
N GLY A 390 -10.82 -6.12 -1.13
CA GLY A 390 -11.64 -6.27 -2.30
C GLY A 390 -10.94 -6.82 -3.54
N VAL A 391 -9.63 -7.04 -3.49
CA VAL A 391 -8.91 -7.86 -4.46
C VAL A 391 -9.35 -9.31 -4.31
N GLY A 392 -9.71 -9.97 -5.42
CA GLY A 392 -10.26 -11.32 -5.40
C GLY A 392 -11.65 -11.45 -4.77
N GLY A 393 -12.33 -10.34 -4.47
CA GLY A 393 -13.64 -10.32 -3.80
C GLY A 393 -13.57 -10.47 -2.27
N ALA A 394 -12.37 -10.46 -1.69
CA ALA A 394 -12.13 -10.66 -0.27
C ALA A 394 -11.05 -9.66 0.21
N ALA A 395 -9.89 -10.17 0.59
CA ALA A 395 -8.68 -9.41 0.85
C ALA A 395 -7.50 -10.22 0.30
N ALA A 396 -6.48 -9.55 -0.24
CA ALA A 396 -5.33 -10.22 -0.84
C ALA A 396 -4.01 -9.54 -0.45
N HIS A 397 -2.93 -10.30 -0.45
CA HIS A 397 -1.60 -9.78 -0.14
C HIS A 397 -1.07 -8.94 -1.31
N ALA A 398 -0.64 -7.72 -1.01
CA ALA A 398 -0.03 -6.82 -1.97
C ALA A 398 1.31 -7.38 -2.48
N HIS A 399 1.59 -7.18 -3.77
CA HIS A 399 2.87 -7.47 -4.43
C HIS A 399 3.32 -8.95 -4.38
N ARG A 400 2.39 -9.87 -4.14
CA ARG A 400 2.68 -11.30 -4.02
C ARG A 400 3.39 -11.86 -5.27
N LEU A 401 4.32 -12.78 -5.02
CA LEU A 401 5.16 -13.48 -5.99
C LEU A 401 6.20 -12.60 -6.71
N LEU A 402 6.36 -11.33 -6.36
CA LEU A 402 7.51 -10.52 -6.79
C LEU A 402 8.74 -10.87 -5.96
N ARG A 403 9.94 -10.58 -6.44
CA ARG A 403 11.18 -10.60 -5.65
C ARG A 403 11.41 -9.22 -5.02
N PRO A 404 12.06 -9.14 -3.85
CA PRO A 404 12.34 -7.86 -3.19
C PRO A 404 13.09 -6.83 -4.05
N ASN A 405 13.93 -7.29 -4.99
CA ASN A 405 14.71 -6.43 -5.90
C ASN A 405 13.95 -5.99 -7.16
N GLU A 406 12.76 -6.55 -7.43
CA GLU A 406 11.91 -6.08 -8.53
C GLU A 406 11.27 -4.73 -8.16
N GLU A 407 10.97 -3.90 -9.16
CA GLU A 407 10.37 -2.58 -8.95
C GLU A 407 8.95 -2.67 -8.36
N GLY A 408 8.16 -3.67 -8.78
CA GLY A 408 6.75 -3.75 -8.42
C GLY A 408 5.96 -2.49 -8.81
N TYR A 409 4.94 -2.15 -8.03
CA TYR A 409 4.21 -0.89 -8.22
C TYR A 409 4.91 0.25 -7.46
N PHE A 410 5.74 1.03 -8.14
CA PHE A 410 6.49 2.16 -7.60
C PHE A 410 7.30 1.82 -6.33
N HIS A 411 7.89 0.64 -6.27
CA HIS A 411 8.62 0.10 -5.11
C HIS A 411 7.84 0.08 -3.80
N ARG A 412 6.50 0.17 -3.82
CA ARG A 412 5.68 0.20 -2.59
C ARG A 412 6.00 -0.96 -1.66
N HIS A 413 6.27 -2.16 -2.17
CA HIS A 413 6.62 -3.32 -1.32
C HIS A 413 7.94 -3.16 -0.56
N ALA A 414 8.80 -2.23 -0.95
CA ALA A 414 10.07 -1.93 -0.29
C ALA A 414 10.00 -0.70 0.64
N LEU A 415 8.83 -0.09 0.80
CA LEU A 415 8.62 1.14 1.57
C LEU A 415 7.63 0.93 2.71
N PRO A 416 7.90 1.47 3.91
CA PRO A 416 6.90 1.57 4.97
C PRO A 416 5.68 2.34 4.46
N GLN A 417 4.49 1.84 4.75
CA GLN A 417 3.25 2.50 4.36
C GLN A 417 2.07 2.04 5.21
N PHE A 418 1.04 2.87 5.30
CA PHE A 418 -0.25 2.40 5.77
C PHE A 418 -0.89 1.47 4.74
N THR A 419 -1.56 0.44 5.23
CA THR A 419 -2.30 -0.54 4.43
C THR A 419 -3.64 -0.78 5.12
N SER A 420 -4.59 -1.42 4.44
CA SER A 420 -5.89 -1.68 5.06
C SER A 420 -5.81 -2.76 6.14
N ALA A 421 -4.92 -3.74 5.97
CA ALA A 421 -4.63 -4.75 6.97
C ALA A 421 -3.22 -5.34 6.78
N VAL A 422 -2.76 -6.04 7.81
CA VAL A 422 -1.55 -6.85 7.81
C VAL A 422 -1.87 -8.24 8.34
N THR A 423 -1.03 -9.23 8.04
CA THR A 423 -1.34 -10.62 8.41
C THR A 423 -0.88 -10.99 9.81
N ALA A 424 -1.66 -11.82 10.51
CA ALA A 424 -1.28 -12.36 11.83
C ALA A 424 -0.24 -13.48 11.77
N ALA A 425 0.27 -13.85 10.59
CA ALA A 425 1.46 -14.71 10.51
C ALA A 425 2.68 -14.05 11.19
N CYS A 426 2.77 -12.71 11.15
CA CYS A 426 3.62 -11.91 12.04
C CYS A 426 3.03 -10.50 12.18
N LEU A 427 2.39 -10.23 13.32
CA LEU A 427 1.71 -8.98 13.63
C LEU A 427 2.08 -8.47 15.01
N VAL A 428 2.51 -7.21 15.11
CA VAL A 428 2.78 -6.54 16.39
C VAL A 428 1.71 -5.49 16.69
N VAL A 429 1.19 -5.48 17.90
CA VAL A 429 0.11 -4.58 18.34
C VAL A 429 0.27 -4.22 19.82
N MET A 430 -0.09 -2.98 20.17
CA MET A 430 -0.21 -2.56 21.57
C MET A 430 -1.30 -3.39 22.27
N ARG A 431 -0.94 -4.08 23.36
CA ARG A 431 -1.87 -4.91 24.14
C ARG A 431 -3.15 -4.13 24.52
N PRO A 432 -3.08 -2.88 25.01
CA PRO A 432 -4.29 -2.11 25.30
C PRO A 432 -5.18 -1.90 24.08
N ARG A 433 -4.62 -1.66 22.88
CA ARG A 433 -5.40 -1.49 21.64
C ARG A 433 -6.06 -2.80 21.21
N PHE A 434 -5.32 -3.92 21.27
CA PHE A 434 -5.84 -5.26 20.99
C PHE A 434 -7.04 -5.60 21.89
N LEU A 435 -6.88 -5.41 23.20
CA LEU A 435 -7.95 -5.67 24.17
C LEU A 435 -9.13 -4.70 23.98
N ALA A 436 -8.86 -3.43 23.68
CA ALA A 436 -9.91 -2.43 23.53
C ALA A 436 -10.88 -2.76 22.38
N VAL A 437 -10.42 -3.43 21.31
CA VAL A 437 -11.29 -3.89 20.21
C VAL A 437 -11.88 -5.28 20.45
N GLY A 438 -11.58 -5.93 21.58
CA GLY A 438 -12.07 -7.27 21.94
C GLY A 438 -11.22 -8.42 21.39
N GLY A 439 -9.96 -8.17 21.01
CA GLY A 439 -9.08 -9.19 20.43
C GLY A 439 -9.50 -9.64 19.03
N LEU A 440 -9.21 -10.88 18.66
CA LEU A 440 -9.67 -11.51 17.41
C LEU A 440 -11.12 -12.01 17.56
N ASP A 441 -11.97 -11.88 16.54
CA ASP A 441 -13.34 -12.43 16.58
C ASP A 441 -13.29 -13.95 16.32
N GLU A 442 -13.20 -14.70 17.42
CA GLU A 442 -13.09 -16.16 17.42
C GLU A 442 -14.37 -16.89 16.99
N GLY A 443 -15.51 -16.19 16.93
CA GLY A 443 -16.78 -16.75 16.50
C GLY A 443 -16.96 -16.70 14.99
N ARG A 444 -16.65 -15.55 14.38
CA ARG A 444 -16.81 -15.35 12.92
C ARG A 444 -15.56 -15.68 12.11
N PHE A 445 -14.37 -15.50 12.68
CA PHE A 445 -13.09 -15.63 11.99
C PHE A 445 -12.17 -16.52 12.82
N ALA A 446 -12.46 -17.82 12.87
CA ALA A 446 -11.67 -18.77 13.65
C ALA A 446 -10.29 -19.03 13.02
N VAL A 447 -10.20 -19.00 11.68
CA VAL A 447 -8.99 -19.41 10.95
C VAL A 447 -8.59 -18.41 9.88
N ALA A 448 -9.48 -18.02 8.96
CA ALA A 448 -9.17 -17.05 7.91
C ALA A 448 -9.72 -15.66 8.24
N PHE A 449 -9.05 -14.63 7.70
CA PHE A 449 -9.46 -13.22 7.79
C PHE A 449 -9.56 -12.61 9.19
N ASN A 450 -9.15 -13.34 10.24
CA ASN A 450 -9.15 -12.85 11.62
C ASN A 450 -8.27 -11.60 11.79
N ASP A 451 -7.14 -11.58 11.08
CA ASP A 451 -6.18 -10.50 11.02
C ASP A 451 -6.73 -9.28 10.27
N VAL A 452 -7.41 -9.51 9.14
CA VAL A 452 -8.09 -8.47 8.38
C VAL A 452 -9.19 -7.81 9.22
N ASP A 453 -10.03 -8.60 9.87
CA ASP A 453 -11.09 -8.08 10.75
C ASP A 453 -10.52 -7.27 11.92
N LEU A 454 -9.48 -7.78 12.59
CA LEU A 454 -8.79 -7.07 13.67
C LEU A 454 -8.24 -5.72 13.20
N CYS A 455 -7.47 -5.72 12.12
CA CYS A 455 -6.91 -4.52 11.53
C CYS A 455 -8.00 -3.50 11.21
N MET A 456 -9.12 -3.96 10.66
CA MET A 456 -10.22 -3.09 10.29
C MET A 456 -10.98 -2.52 11.49
N ARG A 457 -11.12 -3.28 12.59
CA ARG A 457 -11.66 -2.76 13.87
C ARG A 457 -10.73 -1.75 14.53
N LEU A 458 -9.42 -1.97 14.48
CA LEU A 458 -8.42 -1.00 14.95
C LEU A 458 -8.45 0.29 14.11
N ASN A 459 -8.50 0.15 12.78
CA ASN A 459 -8.56 1.28 11.85
C ASN A 459 -9.81 2.15 12.10
N ARG A 460 -10.98 1.55 12.41
CA ARG A 460 -12.22 2.28 12.76
C ARG A 460 -12.06 3.17 14.00
N ARG A 461 -11.07 2.91 14.86
CA ARG A 461 -10.73 3.74 16.04
C ARG A 461 -9.61 4.74 15.77
N GLY A 462 -9.17 4.88 14.52
CA GLY A 462 -8.05 5.75 14.15
C GLY A 462 -6.67 5.13 14.35
N TRP A 463 -6.58 3.85 14.73
CA TRP A 463 -5.31 3.14 14.86
C TRP A 463 -5.03 2.34 13.60
N GLN A 464 -4.25 2.91 12.69
CA GLN A 464 -4.05 2.43 11.33
C GLN A 464 -3.11 1.21 11.24
N SER A 465 -3.32 0.37 10.24
CA SER A 465 -2.44 -0.78 9.97
C SER A 465 -1.22 -0.35 9.15
N LEU A 466 -0.02 -0.67 9.61
CA LEU A 466 1.25 -0.27 9.02
C LEU A 466 2.05 -1.49 8.56
N TYR A 467 2.53 -1.44 7.33
CA TYR A 467 3.47 -2.42 6.79
C TYR A 467 4.92 -1.95 6.98
N GLU A 468 5.77 -2.80 7.55
CA GLU A 468 7.16 -2.49 7.91
C GLU A 468 8.13 -3.44 7.15
N PRO A 469 8.62 -3.05 5.95
CA PRO A 469 9.44 -3.92 5.11
C PRO A 469 10.84 -4.21 5.66
N ARG A 470 11.30 -3.47 6.68
CA ARG A 470 12.61 -3.73 7.31
C ARG A 470 12.58 -4.93 8.25
N ALA A 471 11.40 -5.32 8.72
CA ALA A 471 11.16 -6.58 9.38
C ALA A 471 10.91 -7.64 8.29
N MET A 472 11.94 -8.38 7.93
CA MET A 472 11.86 -9.40 6.87
C MET A 472 11.99 -10.78 7.49
N LEU A 473 11.03 -11.65 7.19
CA LEU A 473 10.92 -13.01 7.72
C LEU A 473 10.55 -13.97 6.58
N ILE A 474 10.89 -15.24 6.72
CA ILE A 474 10.42 -16.30 5.83
C ILE A 474 9.24 -16.98 6.49
N HIS A 475 8.16 -17.21 5.74
CA HIS A 475 7.00 -17.95 6.21
C HIS A 475 6.84 -19.19 5.33
N HIS A 476 6.98 -20.37 5.94
CA HIS A 476 6.91 -21.68 5.29
C HIS A 476 5.45 -22.12 5.01
N GLU A 477 4.58 -21.16 4.69
CA GLU A 477 3.11 -21.23 4.59
C GLU A 477 2.51 -22.61 4.25
N SER A 478 1.51 -23.00 5.03
CA SER A 478 0.65 -24.18 4.82
C SER A 478 1.37 -25.53 4.84
N VAL A 479 2.62 -25.56 5.31
CA VAL A 479 3.38 -26.81 5.48
C VAL A 479 2.85 -27.62 6.67
N SER A 480 2.37 -26.99 7.75
CA SER A 480 1.76 -27.68 8.91
C SER A 480 0.28 -28.01 8.73
N ARG A 481 -0.50 -27.12 8.10
CA ARG A 481 -1.96 -27.21 8.00
C ARG A 481 -2.47 -27.90 6.73
N GLY A 482 -1.73 -27.86 5.63
CA GLY A 482 -2.28 -28.14 4.30
C GLY A 482 -3.23 -27.03 3.82
N PHE A 483 -3.73 -27.16 2.59
CA PHE A 483 -4.73 -26.25 2.02
C PHE A 483 -6.13 -26.67 2.49
N ASP A 484 -7.03 -25.70 2.76
CA ASP A 484 -8.48 -25.90 3.04
C ASP A 484 -9.24 -26.46 1.82
N ARG A 485 -8.81 -27.62 1.32
CA ARG A 485 -9.34 -28.31 0.15
C ARG A 485 -10.32 -29.42 0.55
N ASP A 486 -10.35 -29.80 1.82
CA ASP A 486 -11.36 -30.71 2.34
C ASP A 486 -12.72 -29.98 2.47
N PRO A 487 -13.85 -30.71 2.45
CA PRO A 487 -15.17 -30.09 2.47
C PRO A 487 -15.44 -29.23 3.72
N ILE A 488 -14.86 -29.59 4.88
CA ILE A 488 -15.08 -28.88 6.14
C ILE A 488 -14.33 -27.56 6.13
N GLY A 489 -13.03 -27.58 5.76
CA GLY A 489 -12.21 -26.40 5.57
C GLY A 489 -12.79 -25.43 4.54
N ALA A 490 -13.23 -25.95 3.38
CA ALA A 490 -13.86 -25.14 2.34
C ALA A 490 -15.17 -24.48 2.81
N ALA A 491 -16.02 -25.21 3.53
CA ALA A 491 -17.26 -24.67 4.08
C ALA A 491 -17.00 -23.61 5.16
N ARG A 492 -15.98 -23.79 6.01
CA ARG A 492 -15.55 -22.77 6.98
C ARG A 492 -15.09 -21.51 6.25
N LEU A 493 -14.13 -21.63 5.32
CA LEU A 493 -13.60 -20.50 4.57
C LEU A 493 -14.71 -19.73 3.84
N ALA A 494 -15.69 -20.42 3.28
CA ALA A 494 -16.85 -19.78 2.65
C ALA A 494 -17.70 -18.96 3.64
N ARG A 495 -17.91 -19.46 4.87
CA ARG A 495 -18.62 -18.71 5.92
C ARG A 495 -17.83 -17.49 6.40
N GLU A 496 -16.53 -17.66 6.64
CA GLU A 496 -15.64 -16.57 7.07
C GLU A 496 -15.55 -15.50 5.98
N LEU A 497 -15.47 -15.89 4.70
CA LEU A 497 -15.53 -14.96 3.57
C LEU A 497 -16.85 -14.19 3.53
N ALA A 498 -17.99 -14.87 3.70
CA ALA A 498 -19.29 -14.21 3.72
C ALA A 498 -19.39 -13.19 4.87
N ALA A 499 -18.91 -13.54 6.07
CA ALA A 499 -18.85 -12.63 7.20
C ALA A 499 -17.95 -11.41 6.93
N LEU A 500 -16.78 -11.61 6.28
CA LEU A 500 -15.90 -10.50 5.90
C LEU A 500 -16.59 -9.56 4.91
N GLN A 501 -17.28 -10.11 3.92
CA GLN A 501 -18.01 -9.33 2.91
C GLN A 501 -19.16 -8.54 3.54
N GLU A 502 -19.91 -9.15 4.45
CA GLU A 502 -21.02 -8.52 5.18
C GLU A 502 -20.52 -7.37 6.08
N LEU A 503 -19.51 -7.61 6.91
CA LEU A 503 -19.06 -6.64 7.92
C LEU A 503 -18.25 -5.47 7.34
N TRP A 504 -17.51 -5.71 6.26
CA TRP A 504 -16.51 -4.79 5.74
C TRP A 504 -16.76 -4.35 4.29
N GLY A 505 -17.78 -4.92 3.64
CA GLY A 505 -18.16 -4.57 2.27
C GLY A 505 -17.09 -4.92 1.25
N THR A 506 -16.23 -5.91 1.50
CA THR A 506 -15.07 -6.22 0.64
C THR A 506 -15.46 -6.61 -0.80
N GLY A 507 -16.69 -7.06 -1.03
CA GLY A 507 -17.19 -7.33 -2.38
C GLY A 507 -17.30 -6.08 -3.27
N GLU A 508 -17.59 -4.91 -2.69
CA GLU A 508 -17.92 -3.69 -3.43
C GLU A 508 -16.98 -2.54 -3.12
N ARG A 509 -16.61 -2.38 -1.85
CA ARG A 509 -15.76 -1.30 -1.35
C ARG A 509 -14.44 -1.24 -2.11
N VAL A 510 -14.03 -0.02 -2.45
CA VAL A 510 -12.70 0.26 -2.99
C VAL A 510 -11.76 0.52 -1.82
N ASP A 511 -10.66 -0.21 -1.79
CA ASP A 511 -9.58 0.02 -0.82
C ASP A 511 -8.92 1.39 -1.09
N PRO A 512 -8.73 2.24 -0.06
CA PRO A 512 -8.20 3.59 -0.24
C PRO A 512 -6.79 3.60 -0.84
N PHE A 513 -6.01 2.54 -0.64
CA PHE A 513 -4.63 2.42 -1.11
C PHE A 513 -4.50 1.58 -2.39
N HIS A 514 -5.62 1.22 -3.03
CA HIS A 514 -5.68 0.57 -4.33
C HIS A 514 -6.60 1.34 -5.28
N HIS A 515 -5.98 2.04 -6.24
CA HIS A 515 -6.67 2.93 -7.16
C HIS A 515 -7.80 2.23 -7.97
N PRO A 516 -8.95 2.90 -8.25
CA PRO A 516 -10.06 2.33 -9.02
C PRO A 516 -9.71 1.87 -10.45
N GLU A 517 -8.72 2.51 -11.06
CA GLU A 517 -8.21 2.19 -12.41
C GLU A 517 -7.16 1.05 -12.40
N LEU A 518 -6.94 0.43 -11.24
CA LEU A 518 -6.17 -0.79 -11.11
C LEU A 518 -7.08 -2.02 -11.01
N SER A 519 -6.59 -3.17 -11.46
CA SER A 519 -7.36 -4.40 -11.52
C SER A 519 -7.50 -5.06 -10.15
N ARG A 520 -8.74 -5.21 -9.67
CA ARG A 520 -9.09 -5.99 -8.46
C ARG A 520 -8.90 -7.51 -8.61
N PHE A 521 -8.41 -7.98 -9.75
CA PHE A 521 -8.06 -9.38 -9.98
C PHE A 521 -6.54 -9.61 -9.94
N SER A 522 -5.77 -8.60 -9.56
CA SER A 522 -4.32 -8.67 -9.50
C SER A 522 -3.81 -8.20 -8.16
N GLU A 523 -2.91 -8.99 -7.58
CA GLU A 523 -2.16 -8.65 -6.37
C GLU A 523 -0.99 -7.68 -6.67
N ARG A 524 -0.76 -7.35 -7.96
CA ARG A 524 0.41 -6.58 -8.44
C ARG A 524 0.08 -5.17 -8.95
N PHE A 525 -1.10 -4.63 -8.64
CA PHE A 525 -1.48 -3.25 -8.99
C PHE A 525 -1.32 -2.95 -10.49
N VAL A 526 -1.93 -3.77 -11.34
CA VAL A 526 -1.86 -3.61 -12.80
C VAL A 526 -3.03 -2.79 -13.33
N VAL A 527 -2.85 -2.12 -14.47
CA VAL A 527 -3.90 -1.30 -15.10
C VAL A 527 -5.16 -2.15 -15.36
N ARG A 528 -6.32 -1.60 -15.02
CA ARG A 528 -7.61 -2.23 -15.28
C ARG A 528 -7.96 -2.12 -16.76
N LEU A 529 -8.04 -3.28 -17.42
CA LEU A 529 -8.47 -3.42 -18.81
C LEU A 529 -9.89 -3.97 -18.93
#